data_AF-A0A7W4GJG3-F1
#
_entry.id   AF-A0A7W4GJG3-F1
#
_cell.length_a   1.000
_cell.length_b   1.000
_cell.length_c   1.000
_cell.angle_alpha   90.00
_cell.angle_beta   90.00
_cell.angle_gamma   90.00
#
_symmetry.space_group_name_H-M   'P 1'
#
loop_
_entity.id
_entity.type
_entity.pdbx_description
1 polymer ?
#
loop_
_entity_poly.entity_id
_entity_poly.type
_entity_poly.pdbx_seq_one_letter_code
_entity_poly.pdbx_strand_id
1 'polypeptide(L)'
;QYSLKVNQWVASFDWPMNQDYIAVAYDILCKDFENFKLADLIEVGSKLSASGLYKIEVSNEFKTLENDTHTLRYRVRRITQQNTLKEVPNVR
;
A
#
# COMPACT_ATOMS: atom_id res chain seq x y z
N GLN A 1 19.82 1.19 -2.27
CA GLN A 1 19.55 -0.21 -2.68
C GLN A 1 18.26 -0.77 -2.06
N TYR A 2 17.96 -0.49 -0.79
CA TYR A 2 16.75 -0.99 -0.11
C TYR A 2 15.42 -0.49 -0.70
N SER A 3 15.29 0.82 -0.99
CA SER A 3 14.12 1.40 -1.69
C SER A 3 13.86 0.77 -3.07
N LEU A 4 14.90 0.32 -3.78
CA LEU A 4 14.73 -0.38 -5.06
C LEU A 4 14.06 -1.76 -4.87
N LYS A 5 14.43 -2.50 -3.82
CA LYS A 5 13.82 -3.79 -3.49
C LYS A 5 12.36 -3.64 -3.12
N VAL A 6 12.03 -2.66 -2.27
CA VAL A 6 10.63 -2.36 -1.89
C VAL A 6 9.83 -1.97 -3.13
N ASN A 7 10.36 -1.10 -3.99
CA ASN A 7 9.68 -0.71 -5.22
C ASN A 7 9.40 -1.91 -6.15
N GLN A 8 10.40 -2.76 -6.39
CA GLN A 8 10.23 -3.97 -7.19
C GLN A 8 9.17 -4.89 -6.59
N TRP A 9 9.20 -5.09 -5.27
CA TRP A 9 8.21 -5.90 -4.57
C TRP A 9 6.79 -5.32 -4.70
N VAL A 10 6.61 -4.01 -4.47
CA VAL A 10 5.29 -3.36 -4.61
C VAL A 10 4.73 -3.53 -6.03
N ALA A 11 5.58 -3.44 -7.05
CA ALA A 11 5.17 -3.55 -8.45
C ALA A 11 4.81 -4.99 -8.87
N SER A 12 5.42 -6.01 -8.27
CA SER A 12 5.17 -7.42 -8.60
C SER A 12 4.20 -8.14 -7.66
N PHE A 13 3.89 -7.54 -6.51
CA PHE A 13 2.99 -8.13 -5.52
C PHE A 13 1.53 -8.07 -5.98
N ASP A 14 0.82 -9.19 -5.87
CA ASP A 14 -0.60 -9.28 -6.15
C ASP A 14 -1.40 -8.73 -4.96
N TRP A 15 -1.74 -7.45 -5.03
CA TRP A 15 -2.35 -6.74 -3.92
C TRP A 15 -3.79 -7.17 -3.69
N PRO A 16 -4.15 -7.65 -2.49
CA PRO A 16 -5.50 -8.11 -2.22
C PRO A 16 -6.48 -6.94 -2.17
N MET A 17 -7.57 -7.03 -2.95
CA MET A 17 -8.62 -6.02 -2.96
C MET A 17 -9.35 -5.94 -1.62
N ASN A 18 -9.81 -4.73 -1.28
CA ASN A 18 -10.53 -4.36 -0.06
C ASN A 18 -9.76 -4.63 1.25
N GLN A 19 -8.46 -4.89 1.17
CA GLN A 19 -7.59 -5.12 2.31
C GLN A 19 -6.75 -3.89 2.64
N ASP A 20 -6.39 -3.77 3.92
CA ASP A 20 -5.51 -2.74 4.45
C ASP A 20 -4.08 -2.97 3.98
N TYR A 21 -3.61 -2.19 3.00
CA TYR A 21 -2.29 -2.44 2.40
C TYR A 21 -1.16 -2.26 3.40
N ILE A 22 -1.34 -1.43 4.43
CA ILE A 22 -0.32 -1.18 5.44
C ILE A 22 -0.12 -2.44 6.28
N ALA A 23 -1.21 -3.07 6.71
CA ALA A 23 -1.17 -4.33 7.44
C ALA A 23 -0.59 -5.46 6.59
N VAL A 24 -1.07 -5.61 5.35
CA VAL A 24 -0.57 -6.63 4.41
C VAL A 24 0.93 -6.47 4.16
N ALA A 25 1.39 -5.24 3.90
CA ALA A 25 2.80 -4.98 3.67
C ALA A 25 3.64 -5.23 4.92
N TYR A 26 3.16 -4.83 6.10
CA TYR A 26 3.87 -5.09 7.35
C TYR A 26 4.06 -6.58 7.59
N ASP A 27 3.01 -7.40 7.45
CA ASP A 27 3.03 -8.84 7.74
C ASP A 27 4.00 -9.64 6.87
N ILE A 28 4.33 -9.12 5.68
CA ILE A 28 5.24 -9.74 4.70
C ILE A 28 6.63 -9.16 4.85
N LEU A 29 6.76 -7.83 4.76
CA LEU A 29 8.07 -7.16 4.75
C LEU A 29 8.82 -7.35 6.06
N CYS A 30 8.14 -7.42 7.21
CA CYS A 30 8.82 -7.66 8.49
C CYS A 30 9.48 -9.04 8.59
N LYS A 31 9.06 -10.01 7.78
CA LYS A 31 9.62 -11.37 7.72
C LYS A 31 10.67 -11.50 6.63
N ASP A 32 10.40 -10.90 5.47
CA ASP A 32 11.18 -11.14 4.26
C ASP A 32 12.33 -10.12 4.08
N PHE A 33 12.28 -8.99 4.79
CA PHE A 33 13.26 -7.90 4.65
C PHE A 33 13.97 -7.66 5.99
N GLU A 34 15.18 -8.19 6.11
CA GLU A 34 16.02 -8.13 7.33
C GLU A 34 16.21 -6.72 7.91
N ASN A 35 16.11 -5.67 7.09
CA ASN A 35 16.29 -4.27 7.50
C ASN A 35 14.99 -3.45 7.43
N PHE A 36 13.84 -4.10 7.53
CA PHE A 36 12.54 -3.44 7.47
C PHE A 36 12.32 -2.44 8.61
N LYS A 37 11.83 -1.26 8.23
CA LYS A 37 11.42 -0.18 9.14
C LYS A 37 9.97 0.17 8.87
N LEU A 38 9.23 0.53 9.92
CA LEU A 38 7.85 1.00 9.79
C LEU A 38 7.71 2.19 8.80
N ALA A 39 8.77 3.00 8.65
CA ALA A 39 8.81 4.09 7.67
C ALA A 39 8.72 3.61 6.21
N ASP A 40 9.14 2.37 5.91
CA ASP A 40 9.08 1.79 4.56
C ASP A 40 7.64 1.61 4.08
N LEU A 41 6.68 1.49 5.01
CA LEU A 41 5.24 1.42 4.70
C LEU A 41 4.72 2.70 4.03
N ILE A 42 5.38 3.85 4.27
CA ILE A 42 5.07 5.11 3.58
C ILE A 42 5.47 5.02 2.12
N GLU A 43 6.61 4.40 1.82
CA GLU A 43 7.08 4.20 0.45
C GLU A 43 6.14 3.26 -0.31
N VAL A 44 5.69 2.17 0.32
CA VAL A 44 4.66 1.26 -0.23
C VAL A 44 3.41 2.04 -0.65
N GLY A 45 2.87 2.87 0.24
CA GLY A 45 1.69 3.67 -0.05
C GLY A 45 1.89 4.68 -1.19
N SER A 46 3.06 5.32 -1.24
CA SER A 46 3.43 6.25 -2.31
C SER A 46 3.49 5.53 -3.66
N LYS A 47 4.11 4.35 -3.73
CA LYS A 47 4.23 3.55 -4.95
C LYS A 47 2.89 3.00 -5.42
N LEU A 48 2.06 2.49 -4.51
CA LEU A 48 0.70 2.05 -4.82
C LEU A 48 -0.12 3.20 -5.44
N SER A 49 -0.06 4.38 -4.84
CA SER A 49 -0.77 5.57 -5.34
C SER A 49 -0.25 6.02 -6.70
N ALA A 50 1.07 5.98 -6.90
CA ALA A 50 1.72 6.39 -8.14
C ALA A 50 1.54 5.38 -9.29
N SER A 51 1.28 4.10 -8.99
CA SER A 51 1.11 3.06 -10.02
C SER A 51 -0.08 3.33 -10.94
N GLY A 52 -1.09 4.06 -10.46
CA GLY A 52 -2.35 4.27 -11.17
C GLY A 52 -3.23 3.02 -11.28
N LEU A 53 -2.77 1.84 -10.85
CA LEU A 53 -3.53 0.58 -10.97
C LEU A 53 -4.62 0.46 -9.90
N TYR A 54 -4.45 1.15 -8.78
CA TYR A 54 -5.26 1.00 -7.59
C TYR A 54 -5.81 2.35 -7.14
N LYS A 55 -7.04 2.33 -6.62
CA LYS A 55 -7.57 3.43 -5.80
C LYS A 55 -7.37 3.07 -4.33
N ILE A 56 -6.91 4.03 -3.53
CA ILE A 56 -6.74 3.83 -2.09
C ILE A 56 -7.88 4.56 -1.36
N GLU A 57 -8.65 3.82 -0.58
CA GLU A 57 -9.70 4.38 0.27
C GLU A 57 -9.24 4.45 1.72
N VAL A 58 -9.34 5.64 2.31
CA VAL A 58 -8.97 5.87 3.70
C VAL A 58 -10.25 5.84 4.54
N SER A 59 -10.28 4.96 5.54
CA SER A 59 -11.40 4.90 6.49
C SER A 59 -11.13 5.72 7.76
N ASN A 60 -12.15 5.88 8.59
CA ASN A 60 -12.03 6.50 9.92
C ASN A 60 -11.57 5.51 11.01
N GLU A 61 -11.30 4.26 10.64
CA GLU A 61 -10.72 3.25 11.52
C GLU A 61 -9.21 3.51 11.69
N PHE A 62 -8.72 3.42 12.92
CA PHE A 62 -7.30 3.56 13.23
C PHE A 62 -6.72 2.24 13.68
N LYS A 63 -5.49 1.98 13.26
CA LYS A 63 -4.68 0.86 13.74
C LYS A 63 -3.31 1.36 14.19
N THR A 64 -2.66 0.52 14.99
CA THR A 64 -1.31 0.75 15.49
C THR A 64 -0.46 -0.46 15.14
N LEU A 65 0.71 -0.21 14.56
CA LEU A 65 1.78 -1.19 14.42
C LEU A 65 2.91 -0.79 15.34
N GLU A 66 3.58 -1.78 15.92
CA GLU A 66 4.71 -1.57 16.83
C GLU A 66 5.82 -2.55 16.46
N ASN A 67 7.05 -2.08 16.56
CA ASN A 67 8.25 -2.91 16.58
C ASN A 67 9.14 -2.48 17.75
N ASP A 68 10.28 -3.13 17.92
CA ASP A 68 11.17 -2.92 19.08
C ASP A 68 11.62 -1.46 19.30
N THR A 69 11.47 -0.58 18.31
CA THR A 69 12.01 0.79 18.36
C THR A 69 11.00 1.88 17.99
N HIS A 70 9.86 1.55 17.39
CA HIS A 70 8.94 2.51 16.82
C HIS A 70 7.48 2.06 16.92
N THR A 71 6.58 3.03 17.08
CA THR A 71 5.13 2.86 16.99
C THR A 71 4.59 3.69 15.83
N LEU A 72 3.79 3.06 14.97
CA LEU A 72 3.09 3.70 13.85
C LEU A 72 1.58 3.62 14.06
N ARG A 73 0.95 4.76 14.35
CA ARG A 73 -0.52 4.89 14.33
C ARG A 73 -0.98 5.43 12.98
N TYR A 74 -1.92 4.75 12.34
CA TYR A 74 -2.40 5.11 11.01
C TYR A 74 -3.90 4.88 10.86
N ARG A 75 -4.51 5.55 9.88
CA ARG A 75 -5.87 5.24 9.42
C ARG A 75 -5.82 4.09 8.44
N VAL A 76 -6.71 3.11 8.58
CA VAL A 76 -6.79 1.95 7.68
C VAL A 76 -6.98 2.40 6.24
N ARG A 77 -6.14 1.89 5.33
CA ARG A 77 -6.11 2.27 3.92
C ARG A 77 -6.35 1.05 3.04
N ARG A 78 -7.56 0.93 2.47
CA ARG A 78 -7.95 -0.22 1.67
C ARG A 78 -7.62 -0.03 0.20
N ILE A 79 -7.08 -1.06 -0.43
CA ILE A 79 -6.92 -1.10 -1.88
C ILE A 79 -8.28 -1.37 -2.50
N THR A 80 -8.65 -0.59 -3.50
CA THR A 80 -9.90 -0.73 -4.24
C THR A 80 -9.61 -0.64 -5.72
N GLN A 81 -10.52 -1.17 -6.53
CA GLN A 81 -10.39 -1.12 -7.98
C GLN A 81 -10.45 0.34 -8.44
N GLN A 82 -9.54 0.72 -9.33
CA GLN A 82 -9.67 1.99 -10.03
C GLN A 82 -10.93 1.91 -10.89
N ASN A 83 -11.92 2.77 -10.62
CA ASN A 83 -13.08 2.90 -11.49
C ASN A 83 -12.59 3.42 -12.86
N THR A 84 -12.41 2.52 -13.81
CA THR A 84 -12.28 2.87 -15.22
C THR A 84 -13.68 3.20 -15.73
N LEU A 85 -14.19 4.38 -15.36
CA LEU A 85 -15.19 5.04 -16.20
C LEU A 85 -14.47 5.42 -17.49
N LYS A 86 -14.46 4.50 -18.46
CA LYS A 86 -14.22 4.87 -19.85
C LYS A 86 -15.33 5.84 -20.22
N GLU A 87 -15.00 7.12 -20.33
CA GLU A 87 -15.84 8.07 -21.03
C GLU A 87 -16.14 7.48 -22.40
N VAL A 88 -17.40 7.13 -22.64
CA VAL A 88 -17.88 6.81 -23.98
C VAL A 88 -17.89 8.15 -24.72
N PRO A 89 -17.09 8.35 -25.79
CA PRO A 89 -17.25 9.55 -26.59
C PRO A 89 -18.62 9.45 -27.25
N ASN A 90 -19.54 10.30 -26.79
CA ASN A 90 -20.86 10.44 -27.38
C ASN A 90 -20.67 11.17 -28.71
N VAL A 91 -20.34 10.41 -29.77
CA VAL A 91 -20.27 10.94 -31.13
C VAL A 91 -21.72 11.01 -31.62
N ARG A 92 -22.26 12.23 -31.64
CA ARG A 92 -23.47 12.58 -32.40
C ARG A 92 -23.14 12.73 -33.87
#